data_AF-A0A6G3Y0Q1-F1
#
_entry.id   AF-A0A6G3Y0Q1-F1
#
_cell.length_a   1.000
_cell.length_b   1.000
_cell.length_c   1.000
_cell.angle_alpha   90.00
_cell.angle_beta   90.00
_cell.angle_gamma   90.00
#
_symmetry.space_group_name_H-M   'P 1'
#
loop_
_entity.id
_entity.type
_entity.pdbx_description
1 polymer ?
#
loop_
_entity_poly.entity_id
_entity_poly.type
_entity_poly.pdbx_seq_one_letter_code
_entity_poly.pdbx_strand_id
1 'polypeptide(L)' 'EKFDRPIIEKKISELTGGKAEVTYANAKQDANTQAQQVDTMITNKVDALILGSVDSKAIANSVKKAKDAGIPVVAF' A
#
# COMPACT_ATOMS: atom_id res chain seq x y z
N GLU A 1 -10.87 -3.07 5.72
CA GLU A 1 -10.98 -1.83 4.92
C GLU A 1 -12.01 -0.82 5.40
N LYS A 2 -13.29 -1.16 5.58
CA LYS A 2 -14.29 -0.21 6.11
C LYS A 2 -13.92 0.35 7.50
N PHE A 3 -13.13 -0.40 8.26
CA PHE A 3 -12.68 -0.04 9.60
C PHE A 3 -11.29 0.59 9.62
N ASP A 4 -10.33 0.02 8.89
CA ASP A 4 -8.92 0.43 8.98
C ASP A 4 -8.63 1.71 8.19
N ARG A 5 -9.24 1.85 7.00
CA ARG A 5 -8.95 2.97 6.10
C ARG A 5 -9.21 4.34 6.74
N PRO A 6 -10.38 4.61 7.37
CA PRO A 6 -10.62 5.91 8.00
C PRO A 6 -9.63 6.21 9.14
N ILE A 7 -9.18 5.19 9.87
CA ILE A 7 -8.23 5.34 10.98
C ILE A 7 -6.84 5.66 10.44
N ILE A 8 -6.40 4.94 9.40
CA ILE A 8 -5.11 5.16 8.73
C ILE A 8 -5.07 6.54 8.09
N GLU A 9 -6.08 6.92 7.30
CA GLU A 9 -6.16 8.25 6.66
C GLU A 9 -6.14 9.38 7.68
N LYS A 10 -6.93 9.25 8.76
CA LYS A 10 -6.92 10.23 9.85
C LYS A 10 -5.52 10.34 10.47
N LYS A 11 -4.87 9.21 10.76
CA LYS A 11 -3.56 9.23 11.41
C LYS A 11 -2.47 9.80 10.51
N ILE A 12 -2.49 9.49 9.21
CA ILE A 12 -1.57 10.08 8.22
C ILE A 12 -1.77 11.59 8.16
N SER A 13 -3.02 12.06 8.09
CA SER A 13 -3.32 13.50 8.07
C SER A 13 -2.81 14.20 9.32
N GLU A 14 -3.03 13.65 10.52
CA GLU A 14 -2.51 14.18 11.78
C GLU A 14 -0.97 14.27 11.79
N LEU A 15 -0.28 13.21 11.35
CA LEU A 15 1.18 13.14 11.38
C LEU A 15 1.84 14.07 10.35
N THR A 16 1.16 14.34 9.24
CA THR A 16 1.71 15.14 8.13
C THR A 16 1.19 16.57 8.11
N GLY A 17 0.28 16.92 9.02
CA GLY A 17 -0.42 18.20 9.01
C GLY A 17 -1.27 18.39 7.75
N GLY A 18 -1.87 17.30 7.25
CA GLY A 18 -2.73 17.30 6.06
C GLY A 18 -1.99 17.43 4.72
N LYS A 19 -0.66 17.26 4.70
CA LYS A 19 0.16 17.42 3.49
C LYS A 19 0.28 16.15 2.65
N ALA A 20 0.04 14.98 3.24
CA ALA A 20 0.11 13.73 2.51
C ALA A 20 -1.18 13.46 1.73
N GLU A 21 -1.00 13.00 0.49
CA GLU A 21 -2.06 12.44 -0.32
C GLU A 21 -2.12 10.92 -0.08
N VAL A 22 -3.32 10.38 0.15
CA VAL A 22 -3.52 8.95 0.33
C VAL A 22 -4.16 8.37 -0.91
N THR A 23 -3.39 7.60 -1.68
CA THR A 23 -3.93 6.77 -2.78
C THR A 23 -4.35 5.42 -2.22
N TYR A 24 -5.57 5.00 -2.54
CA TYR A 24 -6.17 3.78 -2.01
C TYR A 24 -6.58 2.83 -3.14
N ALA A 25 -6.33 1.54 -2.95
CA ALA A 25 -6.72 0.48 -3.87
C ALA A 25 -7.19 -0.77 -3.09
N ASN A 26 -8.34 -1.32 -3.49
CA ASN A 26 -8.90 -2.55 -2.93
C ASN A 26 -8.66 -3.72 -3.90
N ALA A 27 -8.01 -4.78 -3.42
CA ALA A 27 -7.71 -5.96 -4.21
C ALA A 27 -8.86 -6.97 -4.34
N LYS A 28 -9.97 -6.78 -3.61
CA LYS A 28 -11.15 -7.68 -3.62
C LYS A 28 -10.81 -9.16 -3.39
N GLN A 29 -9.86 -9.43 -2.50
CA GLN A 29 -9.30 -10.75 -2.20
C GLN A 29 -8.64 -11.47 -3.39
N ASP A 30 -8.22 -10.72 -4.42
CA ASP A 30 -7.48 -11.26 -5.56
C ASP A 30 -6.00 -10.84 -5.51
N ALA A 31 -5.10 -11.82 -5.41
CA ALA A 31 -3.67 -11.58 -5.27
C ALA A 31 -3.04 -10.99 -6.55
N ASN A 32 -3.56 -11.33 -7.73
CA ASN A 32 -3.06 -10.80 -9.00
C ASN A 32 -3.39 -9.30 -9.12
N THR A 33 -4.60 -8.92 -8.75
CA THR A 33 -5.06 -7.54 -8.67
C THR A 33 -4.20 -6.76 -7.67
N GLN A 34 -3.92 -7.33 -6.50
CA GLN A 34 -3.02 -6.70 -5.53
C GLN A 34 -1.62 -6.49 -6.11
N ALA A 35 -1.06 -7.48 -6.83
CA ALA A 35 0.25 -7.36 -7.44
C ALA A 35 0.31 -6.23 -8.48
N GLN A 36 -0.72 -6.09 -9.33
CA GLN A 36 -0.83 -5.01 -10.32
C GLN A 36 -0.97 -3.63 -9.67
N GLN A 37 -1.72 -3.54 -8.56
CA GLN A 37 -1.87 -2.31 -7.79
C GLN A 37 -0.54 -1.88 -7.17
N VAL A 38 0.23 -2.82 -6.61
CA VAL A 38 1.58 -2.53 -6.10
C VAL A 38 2.51 -2.06 -7.22
N ASP A 39 2.53 -2.73 -8.37
CA ASP A 39 3.34 -2.31 -9.53
C ASP A 39 2.97 -0.89 -10.00
N THR A 40 1.68 -0.55 -9.95
CA THR A 40 1.19 0.81 -10.27
C THR A 40 1.67 1.84 -9.25
N MET A 41 1.59 1.54 -7.94
CA MET A 41 2.07 2.45 -6.89
C MET A 41 3.59 2.64 -6.95
N ILE A 42 4.35 1.59 -7.28
CA ILE A 42 5.80 1.69 -7.54
C ILE A 42 6.07 2.61 -8.73
N THR A 43 5.34 2.41 -9.85
CA THR A 43 5.48 3.23 -11.06
C THR A 43 5.17 4.71 -10.79
N ASN A 44 4.16 4.96 -9.97
CA ASN A 44 3.76 6.31 -9.53
C ASN A 44 4.70 6.90 -8.46
N LYS A 45 5.73 6.15 -8.03
CA LYS A 45 6.74 6.58 -7.05
C LYS A 45 6.13 7.09 -5.75
N VAL A 46 5.18 6.34 -5.19
CA VAL A 46 4.66 6.65 -3.84
C VAL A 46 5.80 6.65 -2.82
N ASP A 47 5.72 7.53 -1.82
CA ASP A 47 6.76 7.65 -0.79
C ASP A 47 6.78 6.48 0.20
N ALA A 48 5.64 5.80 0.39
CA ALA A 48 5.50 4.63 1.25
C ALA A 48 4.30 3.78 0.82
N LEU A 49 4.34 2.48 1.12
CA LEU A 49 3.25 1.55 0.87
C LEU A 49 2.71 0.97 2.18
N ILE A 50 1.40 1.08 2.40
CA ILE A 50 0.69 0.39 3.49
C ILE A 50 -0.08 -0.78 2.86
N LEU A 51 0.21 -2.01 3.27
CA LEU A 51 -0.22 -3.21 2.56
C LEU A 51 -0.90 -4.23 3.48
N GLY A 52 -2.22 -4.37 3.35
CA GLY A 52 -2.95 -5.54 3.88
C GLY A 52 -2.88 -6.68 2.86
N SER A 53 -1.99 -7.65 3.06
CA SER A 53 -1.75 -8.71 2.06
C SER A 53 -2.95 -9.64 1.92
N VAL A 54 -3.39 -9.89 0.68
CA VAL A 54 -4.42 -10.89 0.35
C VAL A 54 -3.86 -12.30 0.56
N ASP A 55 -2.68 -12.56 0.01
CA ASP A 55 -1.91 -13.79 0.22
C ASP A 55 -0.43 -13.41 0.33
N SER A 56 0.14 -13.57 1.52
CA SER A 56 1.50 -13.10 1.80
C SER A 56 2.59 -13.80 0.98
N LYS A 57 2.36 -15.05 0.54
CA LYS A 57 3.31 -15.77 -0.31
C LYS A 57 3.24 -15.28 -1.75
N ALA A 58 2.03 -15.13 -2.28
CA ALA A 58 1.80 -14.68 -3.65
C ALA A 58 2.35 -13.26 -3.88
N ILE A 59 2.26 -12.38 -2.88
CA ILE A 59 2.69 -10.98 -3.00
C ILE A 59 4.15 -10.72 -2.61
N ALA A 60 4.89 -11.75 -2.20
CA ALA A 60 6.28 -11.60 -1.74
C ALA A 60 7.17 -10.90 -2.80
N ASN A 61 6.98 -11.26 -4.07
CA ASN A 61 7.70 -10.61 -5.17
C ASN A 61 7.33 -9.13 -5.34
N SER A 62 6.05 -8.77 -5.15
CA SER A 62 5.61 -7.37 -5.22
C SER A 62 6.22 -6.52 -4.10
N VAL A 63 6.29 -7.05 -2.86
CA VAL A 63 6.96 -6.37 -1.74
C VAL A 63 8.46 -6.24 -2.00
N LYS A 64 9.09 -7.26 -2.57
CA LYS A 64 10.50 -7.19 -2.99
C LYS A 64 10.71 -6.09 -4.04
N LYS A 65 9.85 -5.98 -5.06
CA LYS A 65 9.94 -4.89 -6.05
C LYS A 65 9.82 -3.51 -5.41
N ALA A 66 8.89 -3.32 -4.48
CA ALA A 66 8.74 -2.03 -3.77
C ALA A 66 10.02 -1.69 -2.98
N LYS A 67 10.58 -2.66 -2.26
CA LYS A 67 11.85 -2.51 -1.55
C LYS A 67 13.01 -2.18 -2.51
N ASP A 68 13.12 -2.91 -3.62
CA ASP A 68 14.16 -2.71 -4.62
C ASP A 68 14.04 -1.32 -5.29
N ALA A 69 12.82 -0.77 -5.36
CA ALA A 69 12.56 0.60 -5.80
C ALA A 69 12.78 1.68 -4.71
N GLY A 70 13.20 1.29 -3.51
CA GLY A 70 13.43 2.20 -2.38
C GLY A 70 12.17 2.64 -1.64
N ILE A 71 11.02 2.01 -1.91
CA ILE A 71 9.74 2.34 -1.28
C ILE A 71 9.57 1.49 -0.01
N PRO A 72 9.51 2.09 1.19
CA PRO A 72 9.26 1.36 2.42
C PRO A 72 7.84 0.78 2.44
N VAL A 73 7.71 -0.47 2.91
CA VAL A 73 6.44 -1.19 3.02
C VAL A 73 6.11 -1.46 4.48
N VAL A 74 4.91 -1.06 4.91
CA VAL A 74 4.32 -1.40 6.21
C VAL A 74 3.16 -2.36 5.97
N ALA A 75 3.32 -3.62 6.38
CA ALA A 75 2.29 -4.65 6.27
C ALA A 75 1.53 -4.81 7.59
N PHE A 76 0.23 -5.12 7.53
CA PHE A 76 -0.64 -5.36 8.67
C PHE A 76 -1.71 -6.41 8.38
#